data_AF-A0A0L1IZT9-F1
#
_entry.id   AF-A0A0L1IZT9-F1
#
_cell.length_a   1.000
_cell.length_b   1.000
_cell.length_c   1.000
_cell.angle_alpha   90.00
_cell.angle_beta   90.00
_cell.angle_gamma   90.00
#
_symmetry.space_group_name_H-M   'P 1'
#
loop_
_entity.id
_entity.type
_entity.pdbx_description
1 polymer ?
#
loop_
_entity_poly.entity_id
_entity_poly.type
_entity_poly.pdbx_seq_one_letter_code
_entity_poly.pdbx_strand_id
1 'polypeptide(L)'
;MASVPSASAFSLPIPSWQQPQSARVARYESRKRRKDYYGWDTEDDVFEGETTDAGSEIAPSGASLILSPEEAHQYRIAGLSFDRELPGGHFPHGPAKDETASNRGKENVMKGLSSLTPPIYPPQSAAYQGNLRLQHLAVLSSILHRCLLDRDYIRAGRVWGLILREEFQGNPIDVRAEGRWGIGAEILLRRDRQLSDHASGSARAIKNGQKTEVSGLHFTRKGFEAAKQYYERLVIQYPFRKTAPDFTSSLHFYQAMFGLWVYVTQEESNAARQDIQNRQEVAPKEDTDDAASDLESSDGSSQEMQILVADIRAVELHEAQKIAARMDEVLVSPPYSDSPELLELRGMISLWIGDLFMSSLAHRVEDTDGFDDNDLISGDDFQNSIQARREQRLADEKRQSEVEKAQDFFEKAKQRGKGMTSTLEDLHIDDNASLDG
;
A
#
# COMPACT_ATOMS: atom_id res chain seq x y z
N MET A 1 10.30 8.78 22.07
CA MET A 1 9.49 8.28 20.93
C MET A 1 9.90 6.84 20.66
N ALA A 2 9.24 5.85 21.28
CA ALA A 2 9.39 4.47 20.82
C ALA A 2 8.64 4.39 19.48
N SER A 3 9.36 4.28 18.38
CA SER A 3 8.76 3.98 17.08
C SER A 3 7.96 2.70 17.25
N VAL A 4 6.63 2.81 17.22
CA VAL A 4 5.78 1.64 17.08
C VAL A 4 6.29 0.93 15.83
N PRO A 5 6.74 -0.33 15.92
CA PRO A 5 7.27 -1.02 14.75
C PRO A 5 6.13 -1.08 13.73
N SER A 6 6.22 -0.24 12.70
CA SER A 6 5.29 -0.25 11.59
C SER A 6 5.34 -1.66 11.00
N ALA A 7 4.21 -2.36 11.10
CA ALA A 7 4.11 -3.71 10.59
C ALA A 7 4.44 -3.68 9.09
N SER A 8 5.35 -4.56 8.65
CA SER A 8 5.76 -4.66 7.25
C SER A 8 4.52 -4.77 6.37
N ALA A 9 4.49 -4.14 5.19
CA ALA A 9 3.39 -4.27 4.23
C ALA A 9 3.10 -5.74 3.83
N PHE A 10 4.06 -6.64 4.05
CA PHE A 10 3.94 -8.09 3.86
C PHE A 10 3.42 -8.85 5.07
N SER A 11 3.02 -8.15 6.14
CA SER A 11 2.49 -8.77 7.35
C SER A 11 1.02 -9.18 7.18
N LEU A 12 0.54 -9.98 8.12
CA LEU A 12 -0.81 -10.54 8.03
C LEU A 12 -1.86 -9.44 8.04
N PRO A 13 -2.97 -9.59 7.30
CA PRO A 13 -4.15 -8.73 7.40
C PRO A 13 -4.93 -8.75 8.71
N ILE A 14 -4.19 -8.53 9.80
CA ILE A 14 -4.61 -8.59 11.18
C ILE A 14 -3.79 -7.51 11.92
N PRO A 15 -4.41 -6.72 12.81
CA PRO A 15 -3.70 -5.74 13.64
C PRO A 15 -2.53 -6.36 14.40
N SER A 16 -1.43 -5.62 14.59
CA SER A 16 -0.20 -6.11 15.23
C SER A 16 -0.40 -6.74 16.63
N TRP A 17 -1.42 -6.30 17.38
CA TRP A 17 -1.79 -6.86 18.69
C TRP A 17 -2.52 -8.21 18.61
N GLN A 18 -3.17 -8.50 17.47
CA GLN A 18 -3.75 -9.81 17.17
C GLN A 18 -2.78 -10.71 16.41
N GLN A 19 -1.69 -10.13 15.88
CA GLN A 19 -0.65 -10.91 15.23
C GLN A 19 0.09 -11.74 16.28
N PRO A 20 0.28 -13.03 16.02
CA PRO A 20 1.00 -13.88 16.95
C PRO A 20 2.49 -13.47 16.99
N GLN A 21 3.08 -13.44 18.19
CA GLN A 21 4.41 -12.85 18.42
C GLN A 21 5.47 -13.42 17.46
N SER A 22 6.26 -12.53 16.85
CA SER A 22 7.35 -12.94 15.96
C SER A 22 8.49 -13.57 16.77
N ALA A 23 9.22 -14.53 16.19
CA ALA A 23 10.37 -15.15 16.87
C ALA A 23 11.45 -14.12 17.28
N ARG A 24 11.57 -13.01 16.53
CA ARG A 24 12.44 -11.88 16.88
C ARG A 24 11.90 -11.14 18.11
N VAL A 25 10.63 -10.78 18.11
CA VAL A 25 9.97 -10.09 19.23
C VAL A 25 10.04 -10.96 20.50
N ALA A 26 9.73 -12.25 20.40
CA ALA A 26 9.78 -13.19 21.53
C ALA A 26 11.18 -13.33 22.17
N ARG A 27 12.26 -13.03 21.42
CA ARG A 27 13.63 -13.02 21.95
C ARG A 27 14.03 -11.73 22.65
N TYR A 28 13.48 -10.59 22.24
CA TYR A 28 13.87 -9.27 22.75
C TYR A 28 12.83 -8.65 23.69
N GLU A 29 11.55 -9.07 23.65
CA GLU A 29 10.57 -8.75 24.69
C GLU A 29 10.90 -9.57 25.93
N SER A 30 11.55 -8.92 26.89
CA SER A 30 11.79 -9.49 28.21
C SER A 30 10.44 -9.82 28.86
N ARG A 31 10.26 -11.09 29.25
CA ARG A 31 9.16 -11.53 30.10
C ARG A 31 9.12 -10.61 31.32
N LYS A 32 8.15 -9.70 31.38
CA LYS A 32 7.88 -8.89 32.58
C LYS A 32 7.65 -9.88 33.72
N ARG A 33 8.63 -9.92 34.63
CA ARG A 33 8.68 -10.80 35.80
C ARG A 33 7.39 -10.55 36.59
N ARG A 34 6.51 -11.57 36.71
CA ARG A 34 5.45 -11.52 37.72
C ARG A 34 6.14 -11.30 39.06
N LYS A 35 5.72 -10.26 39.76
CA LYS A 35 6.17 -9.94 41.11
C LYS A 35 5.49 -10.94 42.05
N ASP A 36 6.11 -12.10 42.24
CA ASP A 36 5.72 -13.00 43.32
C ASP A 36 6.07 -12.33 44.64
N TYR A 37 5.06 -12.11 45.46
CA TYR A 37 5.14 -11.47 46.76
C TYR A 37 4.93 -12.56 47.83
N TYR A 38 5.79 -12.50 48.87
CA TYR A 38 5.94 -13.40 50.04
C TYR A 38 6.74 -14.70 49.78
N GLY A 39 7.80 -15.06 50.49
CA GLY A 39 8.38 -14.52 51.73
C GLY A 39 8.39 -15.58 52.85
N TRP A 40 9.51 -16.29 52.96
CA TRP A 40 10.10 -16.96 54.14
C TRP A 40 9.41 -18.20 54.77
N ASP A 41 10.08 -19.35 54.55
CA ASP A 41 10.76 -20.19 55.55
C ASP A 41 9.98 -20.78 56.72
N THR A 42 9.86 -22.12 56.75
CA THR A 42 9.82 -22.95 57.96
C THR A 42 10.23 -24.36 57.56
N GLU A 43 11.44 -24.77 57.94
CA GLU A 43 11.77 -26.18 58.16
C GLU A 43 10.92 -26.68 59.35
N ASP A 44 10.26 -27.82 59.20
CA ASP A 44 10.12 -28.78 60.31
C ASP A 44 9.58 -30.13 59.80
N ASP A 45 10.23 -31.14 60.35
CA ASP A 45 10.00 -32.58 60.34
C ASP A 45 8.55 -33.05 60.17
N VAL A 46 8.38 -34.05 59.28
CA VAL A 46 7.33 -35.06 59.45
C VAL A 46 7.96 -36.45 59.45
N PHE A 47 8.13 -36.90 60.68
CA PHE A 47 8.14 -38.26 61.21
C PHE A 47 7.19 -39.20 60.43
N GLU A 48 7.71 -40.27 59.82
CA GLU A 48 6.91 -41.47 59.56
C GLU A 48 7.42 -42.64 60.41
N GLY A 49 6.44 -43.25 61.07
CA GLY A 49 6.61 -44.22 62.13
C GLY A 49 6.98 -45.62 61.67
N GLU A 50 7.88 -46.17 62.47
CA GLU A 50 8.19 -47.57 62.73
C GLU A 50 6.96 -48.51 62.78
N THR A 51 6.95 -49.58 61.96
CA THR A 51 6.45 -50.90 62.36
C THR A 51 7.25 -52.03 61.66
N THR A 52 8.08 -52.71 62.47
CA THR A 52 8.46 -54.14 62.48
C THR A 52 8.42 -55.00 61.21
N ASP A 53 9.62 -55.32 60.73
CA ASP A 53 10.24 -56.64 60.59
C ASP A 53 9.37 -57.88 60.23
N ALA A 54 9.60 -58.43 59.02
CA ALA A 54 9.58 -59.87 58.73
C ALA A 54 10.23 -60.10 57.35
N GLY A 55 11.50 -60.54 57.35
CA GLY A 55 12.14 -61.06 56.15
C GLY A 55 11.58 -62.42 55.75
N SER A 56 11.30 -62.63 54.45
CA SER A 56 11.87 -63.76 53.70
C SER A 56 11.48 -63.72 52.20
N GLU A 57 12.48 -64.03 51.38
CA GLU A 57 12.46 -64.68 50.06
C GLU A 57 12.07 -63.92 48.77
N ILE A 58 13.12 -63.81 47.96
CA ILE A 58 13.19 -63.63 46.51
C ILE A 58 12.16 -64.49 45.75
N ALA A 59 11.29 -63.82 44.98
CA ALA A 59 10.76 -64.31 43.71
C ALA A 59 10.29 -63.11 42.85
N PRO A 60 10.80 -62.91 41.63
CA PRO A 60 10.25 -61.88 40.74
C PRO A 60 8.88 -62.35 40.23
N SER A 61 7.82 -61.67 40.67
CA SER A 61 6.49 -61.82 40.11
C SER A 61 6.51 -61.29 38.67
N GLY A 62 6.44 -62.20 37.70
CA GLY A 62 6.40 -61.88 36.27
C GLY A 62 5.14 -61.09 35.93
N ALA A 63 5.33 -59.89 35.39
CA ALA A 63 4.24 -59.11 34.80
C ALA A 63 3.68 -59.86 33.60
N SER A 64 2.43 -60.33 33.67
CA SER A 64 1.72 -60.90 32.53
C SER A 64 1.45 -59.79 31.51
N LEU A 65 2.31 -59.68 30.49
CA LEU A 65 2.15 -58.77 29.37
C LEU A 65 0.92 -59.20 28.55
N ILE A 66 -0.12 -58.37 28.48
CA ILE A 66 -1.27 -58.61 27.60
C ILE A 66 -0.85 -58.19 26.18
N LEU A 67 -0.41 -59.16 25.38
CA LEU A 67 0.01 -58.95 23.99
C LEU A 67 -1.21 -58.85 23.05
N SER A 68 -1.11 -58.01 22.03
CA SER A 68 -2.07 -57.99 20.90
C SER A 68 -2.06 -59.36 20.19
N PRO A 69 -3.18 -59.82 19.60
CA PRO A 69 -3.22 -61.06 18.82
C PRO A 69 -2.14 -61.16 17.73
N GLU A 70 -1.77 -60.03 17.15
CA GLU A 70 -0.75 -59.94 16.10
C GLU A 70 0.68 -60.01 16.67
N GLU A 71 0.91 -59.39 17.84
CA GLU A 71 2.19 -59.50 18.55
C GLU A 71 2.41 -60.94 19.02
N ALA A 72 1.40 -61.58 19.63
CA ALA A 72 1.46 -62.97 20.05
C ALA A 72 1.75 -63.94 18.89
N HIS A 73 1.24 -63.64 17.69
CA HIS A 73 1.55 -64.39 16.48
C HIS A 73 3.01 -64.21 16.03
N GLN A 74 3.55 -62.99 16.12
CA GLN A 74 4.95 -62.72 15.82
C GLN A 74 5.91 -63.46 16.78
N TYR A 75 5.62 -63.49 18.08
CA TYR A 75 6.38 -64.28 19.06
C TYR A 75 6.37 -65.78 18.72
N ARG A 76 5.22 -66.30 18.30
CA ARG A 76 5.06 -67.71 17.90
C ARG A 76 5.87 -68.05 16.65
N ILE A 77 5.88 -67.18 15.64
CA ILE A 77 6.70 -67.37 14.43
C ILE A 77 8.19 -67.25 14.74
N ALA A 78 8.57 -66.30 15.59
CA ALA A 78 9.96 -66.05 15.96
C ALA A 78 10.55 -67.11 16.91
N GLY A 79 9.72 -68.02 17.45
CA GLY A 79 10.14 -69.00 18.45
C GLY A 79 10.62 -68.37 19.76
N LEU A 80 10.19 -67.14 20.05
CA LEU A 80 10.62 -66.35 21.19
C LEU A 80 9.57 -66.45 22.31
N SER A 81 10.03 -66.63 23.55
CA SER A 81 9.16 -66.62 24.73
C SER A 81 8.56 -65.22 24.96
N PHE A 82 7.33 -65.16 25.44
CA PHE A 82 6.60 -63.90 25.67
C PHE A 82 7.28 -62.96 26.68
N ASP A 83 8.20 -63.49 27.50
CA ASP A 83 8.95 -62.73 28.52
C ASP A 83 10.18 -62.01 27.96
N ARG A 84 10.49 -62.18 26.67
CA ARG A 84 11.72 -61.64 26.05
C ARG A 84 11.37 -60.63 24.98
N GLU A 85 11.79 -59.38 25.13
CA GLU A 85 11.54 -58.34 24.12
C GLU A 85 12.07 -58.75 22.74
N LEU A 86 11.26 -58.52 21.70
CA LEU A 86 11.68 -58.73 20.31
C LEU A 86 12.93 -57.88 20.01
N PRO A 87 13.94 -58.41 19.28
CA PRO A 87 15.12 -57.65 18.90
C PRO A 87 14.71 -56.39 18.12
N GLY A 88 14.85 -55.22 18.75
CA GLY A 88 14.45 -53.95 18.15
C GLY A 88 15.32 -53.56 16.95
N GLY A 89 14.68 -53.29 15.81
CA GLY A 89 14.91 -52.11 14.97
C GLY A 89 16.29 -51.84 14.34
N HIS A 90 17.20 -52.81 14.25
CA HIS A 90 18.48 -52.67 13.52
C HIS A 90 18.67 -53.74 12.45
N PHE A 91 17.60 -54.04 11.71
CA PHE A 91 17.72 -54.81 10.47
C PHE A 91 18.07 -53.86 9.32
N PRO A 92 19.03 -54.20 8.44
CA PRO A 92 19.52 -53.31 7.36
C PRO A 92 18.45 -52.95 6.30
N HIS A 93 17.25 -53.52 6.39
CA HIS A 93 16.10 -53.23 5.53
C HIS A 93 14.81 -52.91 6.29
N GLY A 94 14.89 -52.61 7.60
CA GLY A 94 13.74 -52.13 8.33
C GLY A 94 13.31 -50.75 7.81
N PRO A 95 11.99 -50.42 7.80
CA PRO A 95 11.57 -49.05 7.55
C PRO A 95 12.33 -48.15 8.53
N ALA A 96 12.95 -47.08 8.01
CA ALA A 96 13.66 -46.12 8.84
C ALA A 96 12.74 -45.73 10.00
N LYS A 97 13.27 -45.75 11.24
CA LYS A 97 12.53 -45.17 12.37
C LYS A 97 12.12 -43.77 11.93
N ASP A 98 10.81 -43.55 11.81
CA ASP A 98 10.24 -42.22 11.91
C ASP A 98 10.52 -41.78 13.36
N GLU A 99 11.76 -41.38 13.62
CA GLU A 99 12.04 -40.49 14.74
C GLU A 99 11.09 -39.33 14.53
N THR A 100 10.07 -39.28 15.37
CA THR A 100 9.13 -38.16 15.51
C THR A 100 9.89 -36.89 15.21
N ALA A 101 9.69 -36.34 14.00
CA ALA A 101 10.56 -35.32 13.41
C ALA A 101 10.96 -34.29 14.47
N SER A 102 12.17 -34.45 14.99
CA SER A 102 12.50 -33.94 16.31
C SER A 102 12.38 -32.43 16.28
N ASN A 103 11.42 -31.88 17.03
CA ASN A 103 11.31 -30.43 17.23
C ASN A 103 12.65 -29.83 17.73
N ARG A 104 13.51 -30.66 18.37
CA ARG A 104 14.88 -30.28 18.74
C ARG A 104 15.74 -29.88 17.55
N GLY A 105 15.59 -30.53 16.39
CA GLY A 105 16.31 -30.17 15.17
C GLY A 105 15.94 -28.76 14.68
N LYS A 106 14.64 -28.44 14.67
CA LYS A 106 14.15 -27.11 14.31
C LYS A 106 14.61 -26.04 15.30
N GLU A 107 14.53 -26.30 16.59
CA GLU A 107 14.98 -25.37 17.63
C GLU A 107 16.49 -25.11 17.55
N ASN A 108 17.29 -26.15 17.29
CA ASN A 108 18.74 -26.02 17.10
C ASN A 108 19.09 -25.22 15.85
N VAL A 109 18.37 -25.43 14.74
CA VAL A 109 18.54 -24.64 13.50
C VAL A 109 18.13 -23.18 13.74
N MET A 110 17.01 -22.93 14.42
CA MET A 110 16.58 -21.57 14.80
C MET A 110 17.61 -20.87 15.69
N LYS A 111 18.20 -21.61 16.63
CA LYS A 111 19.27 -21.11 17.50
C LYS A 111 20.53 -20.77 16.69
N GLY A 112 20.92 -21.63 15.74
CA GLY A 112 22.04 -21.39 14.83
C GLY A 112 21.84 -20.16 13.93
N LEU A 113 20.66 -20.01 13.32
CA LEU A 113 20.34 -18.86 12.45
C LEU A 113 20.32 -17.54 13.24
N SER A 114 19.78 -17.57 14.46
CA SER A 114 19.73 -16.41 15.34
C SER A 114 21.10 -15.98 15.89
N SER A 115 22.10 -16.87 15.87
CA SER A 115 23.47 -16.57 16.30
C SER A 115 24.36 -16.03 15.18
N LEU A 116 23.89 -16.01 13.93
CA LEU A 116 24.61 -15.41 12.81
C LEU A 116 24.70 -13.89 12.97
N THR A 117 25.69 -13.29 12.32
CA THR A 117 25.87 -11.83 12.26
C THR A 117 25.82 -11.41 10.79
N PRO A 118 24.71 -10.82 10.29
CA PRO A 118 23.48 -10.44 11.00
C PRO A 118 22.57 -11.63 11.36
N PRO A 119 21.79 -11.55 12.46
CA PRO A 119 20.93 -12.64 12.90
C PRO A 119 19.78 -12.84 11.93
N ILE A 120 19.61 -14.07 11.45
CA ILE A 120 18.54 -14.44 10.51
C ILE A 120 17.41 -15.10 11.30
N TYR A 121 16.22 -14.52 11.21
CA TYR A 121 15.00 -15.10 11.74
C TYR A 121 14.13 -15.53 10.56
N PRO A 122 13.84 -16.83 10.37
CA PRO A 122 12.92 -17.23 9.33
C PRO A 122 11.53 -16.64 9.61
N PRO A 123 10.80 -16.20 8.56
CA PRO A 123 9.48 -15.57 8.70
C PRO A 123 8.41 -16.52 9.25
N GLN A 124 8.71 -17.84 9.30
CA GLN A 124 7.88 -18.86 9.91
C GLN A 124 7.96 -18.75 11.43
N SER A 125 7.31 -17.73 11.97
CA SER A 125 7.10 -17.62 13.40
C SER A 125 6.31 -18.85 13.89
N ALA A 126 6.69 -19.45 15.02
CA ALA A 126 6.00 -20.61 15.63
C ALA A 126 4.49 -20.34 15.87
N ALA A 127 4.16 -19.06 16.00
CA ALA A 127 2.86 -18.42 15.82
C ALA A 127 1.95 -18.93 14.65
N TYR A 128 2.53 -19.35 13.52
CA TYR A 128 1.80 -19.92 12.38
C TYR A 128 1.58 -21.43 12.50
N GLN A 129 2.35 -22.10 13.38
CA GLN A 129 2.29 -23.54 13.59
C GLN A 129 1.12 -23.83 14.54
N GLY A 130 -0.09 -23.95 13.98
CA GLY A 130 -1.28 -24.38 14.72
C GLY A 130 -2.60 -23.75 14.25
N ASN A 131 -2.56 -22.60 13.57
CA ASN A 131 -3.76 -21.94 13.07
C ASN A 131 -3.79 -21.92 11.53
N LEU A 132 -4.46 -22.93 10.95
CA LEU A 132 -4.60 -23.11 9.49
C LEU A 132 -5.13 -21.85 8.79
N ARG A 133 -6.03 -21.09 9.44
CA ARG A 133 -6.58 -19.84 8.89
C ARG A 133 -5.50 -18.77 8.75
N LEU A 134 -4.63 -18.62 9.75
CA LEU A 134 -3.50 -17.68 9.67
C LEU A 134 -2.51 -18.07 8.57
N GLN A 135 -2.27 -19.37 8.40
CA GLN A 135 -1.44 -19.86 7.30
C GLN A 135 -2.08 -19.56 5.94
N HIS A 136 -3.38 -19.81 5.78
CA HIS A 136 -4.12 -19.50 4.55
C HIS A 136 -4.08 -17.99 4.25
N LEU A 137 -4.32 -17.16 5.24
CA LEU A 137 -4.29 -15.69 5.13
C LEU A 137 -2.87 -15.18 4.82
N ALA A 138 -1.82 -15.78 5.37
CA ALA A 138 -0.44 -15.49 5.01
C ALA A 138 -0.14 -15.84 3.54
N VAL A 139 -0.63 -17.00 3.08
CA VAL A 139 -0.50 -17.44 1.69
C VAL A 139 -1.26 -16.49 0.77
N LEU A 140 -2.51 -16.15 1.07
CA LEU A 140 -3.29 -15.18 0.28
C LEU A 140 -2.59 -13.82 0.21
N SER A 141 -2.06 -13.31 1.32
CA SER A 141 -1.30 -12.05 1.34
C SER A 141 -0.06 -12.13 0.44
N SER A 142 0.70 -13.23 0.49
CA SER A 142 1.87 -13.41 -0.37
C SER A 142 1.51 -13.50 -1.86
N ILE A 143 0.41 -14.18 -2.20
CA ILE A 143 -0.08 -14.27 -3.58
C ILE A 143 -0.54 -12.90 -4.07
N LEU A 144 -1.22 -12.12 -3.21
CA LEU A 144 -1.65 -10.77 -3.54
C LEU A 144 -0.46 -9.90 -3.95
N HIS A 145 0.57 -9.82 -3.10
CA HIS A 145 1.75 -9.00 -3.39
C HIS A 145 2.51 -9.49 -4.62
N ARG A 146 2.61 -10.81 -4.81
CA ARG A 146 3.19 -11.36 -6.04
C ARG A 146 2.39 -10.95 -7.28
N CYS A 147 1.06 -11.03 -7.24
CA CYS A 147 0.21 -10.59 -8.35
C CYS A 147 0.36 -9.09 -8.63
N LEU A 148 0.53 -8.25 -7.61
CA LEU A 148 0.79 -6.82 -7.78
C LEU A 148 2.15 -6.55 -8.44
N LEU A 149 3.20 -7.28 -8.05
CA LEU A 149 4.53 -7.20 -8.68
C LEU A 149 4.49 -7.66 -10.15
N ASP A 150 3.76 -8.75 -10.42
CA ASP A 150 3.56 -9.30 -11.76
C ASP A 150 2.56 -8.47 -12.60
N ARG A 151 1.98 -7.40 -12.03
CA ARG A 151 0.96 -6.53 -12.64
C ARG A 151 -0.31 -7.26 -13.08
N ASP A 152 -0.66 -8.38 -12.43
CA ASP A 152 -1.92 -9.08 -12.63
C ASP A 152 -2.97 -8.64 -11.60
N TYR A 153 -3.70 -7.59 -11.96
CA TYR A 153 -4.74 -6.98 -11.14
C TYR A 153 -6.05 -7.80 -11.12
N ILE A 154 -6.29 -8.68 -12.11
CA ILE A 154 -7.46 -9.57 -12.12
C ILE A 154 -7.30 -10.64 -11.04
N ARG A 155 -6.14 -11.31 -10.99
CA ARG A 155 -5.85 -12.30 -9.93
C ARG A 155 -5.74 -11.62 -8.57
N ALA A 156 -5.06 -10.46 -8.49
CA ALA A 156 -4.98 -9.68 -7.27
C ALA A 156 -6.37 -9.32 -6.72
N GLY A 157 -7.30 -8.87 -7.57
CA GLY A 157 -8.66 -8.53 -7.15
C GLY A 157 -9.46 -9.72 -6.61
N ARG A 158 -9.26 -10.93 -7.14
CA ARG A 158 -9.87 -12.15 -6.59
C ARG A 158 -9.32 -12.50 -5.22
N VAL A 159 -8.00 -12.45 -5.08
CA VAL A 159 -7.31 -12.72 -3.80
C VAL A 159 -7.71 -11.68 -2.75
N TRP A 160 -7.76 -10.41 -3.13
CA TRP A 160 -8.23 -9.33 -2.27
C TRP A 160 -9.69 -9.55 -1.81
N GLY A 161 -10.56 -9.99 -2.73
CA GLY A 161 -11.94 -10.37 -2.40
C GLY A 161 -12.04 -11.56 -1.44
N LEU A 162 -11.10 -12.53 -1.50
CA LEU A 162 -11.03 -13.64 -0.55
C LEU A 162 -10.56 -13.18 0.83
N ILE A 163 -9.56 -12.30 0.87
CA ILE A 163 -9.07 -11.69 2.11
C ILE A 163 -10.22 -10.94 2.82
N LEU A 164 -10.95 -10.07 2.10
CA LEU A 164 -12.05 -9.29 2.69
C LEU A 164 -13.21 -10.13 3.25
N ARG A 165 -13.38 -11.38 2.79
CA ARG A 165 -14.42 -12.29 3.26
C ARG A 165 -13.97 -13.17 4.43
N GLU A 166 -12.67 -13.24 4.69
CA GLU A 166 -12.14 -14.03 5.79
C GLU A 166 -12.38 -13.27 7.11
N GLU A 167 -12.90 -13.96 8.11
CA GLU A 167 -13.12 -13.42 9.45
C GLU A 167 -12.13 -14.05 10.43
N PHE A 168 -11.35 -13.20 11.11
CA PHE A 168 -10.44 -13.64 12.15
C PHE A 168 -11.03 -13.35 13.53
N GLN A 169 -11.23 -14.40 14.34
CA GLN A 169 -11.82 -14.31 15.68
C GLN A 169 -13.19 -13.59 15.70
N GLY A 170 -14.01 -13.77 14.64
CA GLY A 170 -15.33 -13.15 14.52
C GLY A 170 -15.31 -11.66 14.14
N ASN A 171 -14.14 -11.10 13.83
CA ASN A 171 -14.01 -9.76 13.29
C ASN A 171 -13.61 -9.83 11.80
N PRO A 172 -14.25 -9.04 10.93
CA PRO A 172 -13.78 -8.90 9.56
C PRO A 172 -12.41 -8.22 9.54
N ILE A 173 -11.62 -8.52 8.51
CA ILE A 173 -10.32 -7.90 8.29
C ILE A 173 -10.46 -6.38 8.19
N ASP A 174 -9.67 -5.65 8.99
CA ASP A 174 -9.66 -4.18 8.94
C ASP A 174 -8.87 -3.70 7.72
N VAL A 175 -9.58 -3.10 6.77
CA VAL A 175 -9.04 -2.56 5.51
C VAL A 175 -8.06 -1.40 5.75
N ARG A 176 -8.20 -0.76 6.90
CA ARG A 176 -7.41 0.40 7.35
C ARG A 176 -5.97 0.08 7.67
N ALA A 177 -5.71 -1.14 8.15
CA ALA A 177 -4.38 -1.54 8.57
C ALA A 177 -3.41 -1.58 7.37
N GLU A 178 -2.17 -1.08 7.59
CA GLU A 178 -1.02 -1.25 6.69
C GLU A 178 -1.22 -0.72 5.26
N GLY A 179 -2.04 0.30 5.06
CA GLY A 179 -2.21 0.91 3.73
C GLY A 179 -2.97 0.03 2.72
N ARG A 180 -3.60 -1.06 3.18
CA ARG A 180 -4.32 -1.98 2.29
C ARG A 180 -5.53 -1.36 1.62
N TRP A 181 -6.10 -0.33 2.24
CA TRP A 181 -7.12 0.50 1.63
C TRP A 181 -6.65 1.06 0.27
N GLY A 182 -5.39 1.49 0.14
CA GLY A 182 -4.80 1.94 -1.13
C GLY A 182 -4.64 0.82 -2.16
N ILE A 183 -4.28 -0.39 -1.73
CA ILE A 183 -4.18 -1.58 -2.60
C ILE A 183 -5.53 -1.88 -3.26
N GLY A 184 -6.63 -1.81 -2.49
CA GLY A 184 -7.98 -2.00 -3.01
C GLY A 184 -8.33 -1.00 -4.12
N ALA A 185 -7.97 0.27 -3.94
CA ALA A 185 -8.19 1.31 -4.93
C ALA A 185 -7.32 1.12 -6.19
N GLU A 186 -6.05 0.74 -6.02
CA GLU A 186 -5.14 0.48 -7.14
C GLU A 186 -5.64 -0.68 -8.02
N ILE A 187 -6.09 -1.77 -7.40
CA ILE A 187 -6.67 -2.90 -8.12
C ILE A 187 -7.88 -2.43 -8.94
N LEU A 188 -8.78 -1.63 -8.37
CA LEU A 188 -9.96 -1.12 -9.08
C LEU A 188 -9.58 -0.22 -10.26
N LEU A 189 -8.56 0.63 -10.09
CA LEU A 189 -8.07 1.54 -11.12
C LEU A 189 -7.54 0.80 -12.36
N ARG A 190 -6.78 -0.29 -12.15
CA ARG A 190 -6.02 -0.97 -13.21
C ARG A 190 -6.69 -2.22 -13.77
N ARG A 191 -7.60 -2.86 -13.02
CA ARG A 191 -8.26 -4.12 -13.42
C ARG A 191 -9.05 -4.00 -14.71
N ASP A 192 -9.77 -2.91 -14.90
CA ASP A 192 -10.68 -2.75 -16.05
C ASP A 192 -9.91 -2.66 -17.38
N ARG A 193 -8.72 -2.01 -17.38
CA ARG A 193 -7.81 -2.00 -18.55
C ARG A 193 -7.31 -3.40 -18.87
N GLN A 194 -6.89 -4.15 -17.86
CA GLN A 194 -6.40 -5.51 -18.08
C GLN A 194 -7.51 -6.43 -18.64
N LEU A 195 -8.75 -6.25 -18.19
CA LEU A 195 -9.90 -6.97 -18.75
C LEU A 195 -10.16 -6.61 -20.22
N SER A 196 -10.07 -5.32 -20.59
CA SER A 196 -10.19 -4.92 -22.00
C SER A 196 -9.06 -5.45 -22.85
N ASP A 197 -7.83 -5.47 -22.33
CA ASP A 197 -6.65 -5.98 -23.04
C ASP A 197 -6.74 -7.50 -23.24
N HIS A 198 -7.21 -8.27 -22.25
CA HIS A 198 -7.45 -9.71 -22.40
C HIS A 198 -8.58 -10.01 -23.39
N ALA A 199 -9.67 -9.24 -23.37
CA ALA A 199 -10.78 -9.40 -24.32
C ALA A 199 -10.35 -9.06 -25.76
N SER A 200 -9.56 -8.00 -25.92
CA SER A 200 -9.05 -7.53 -27.22
C SER A 200 -7.89 -8.39 -27.74
N GLY A 201 -7.04 -8.92 -26.84
CA GLY A 201 -5.92 -9.81 -27.16
C GLY A 201 -6.34 -11.13 -27.81
N SER A 202 -7.56 -11.61 -27.52
CA SER A 202 -8.16 -12.76 -28.23
C SER A 202 -8.49 -12.43 -29.71
N ALA A 203 -8.81 -11.17 -30.02
CA ALA A 203 -9.11 -10.70 -31.38
C ALA A 203 -7.86 -10.20 -32.14
N ARG A 204 -6.77 -9.86 -31.43
CA ARG A 204 -5.55 -9.25 -32.01
C ARG A 204 -4.57 -10.26 -32.62
N ALA A 205 -4.83 -11.57 -32.52
CA ALA A 205 -4.04 -12.61 -33.19
C ALA A 205 -4.21 -12.61 -34.73
N ILE A 206 -5.18 -11.86 -35.27
CA ILE A 206 -5.44 -11.77 -36.72
C ILE A 206 -5.62 -10.30 -37.11
N LYS A 207 -4.57 -9.48 -37.04
CA LYS A 207 -4.40 -8.32 -37.95
C LYS A 207 -3.00 -7.74 -37.82
N ASN A 208 -2.31 -7.80 -38.96
CA ASN A 208 -0.94 -7.37 -39.19
C ASN A 208 -0.66 -5.92 -38.77
N GLY A 209 0.54 -5.70 -38.22
CA GLY A 209 1.44 -4.63 -38.67
C GLY A 209 1.16 -3.18 -38.26
N GLN A 210 0.02 -2.83 -37.68
CA GLN A 210 -0.20 -1.50 -37.11
C GLN A 210 -0.53 -1.65 -35.62
N LYS A 211 0.49 -1.44 -34.78
CA LYS A 211 0.24 -1.13 -33.38
C LYS A 211 -0.42 0.24 -33.37
N THR A 212 -1.76 0.28 -33.46
CA THR A 212 -2.51 1.39 -32.88
C THR A 212 -2.10 1.40 -31.42
N GLU A 213 -1.23 2.35 -31.06
CA GLU A 213 -0.76 2.56 -29.71
C GLU A 213 -1.98 2.98 -28.90
N VAL A 214 -2.64 1.99 -28.31
CA VAL A 214 -3.71 2.22 -27.36
C VAL A 214 -3.07 3.02 -26.25
N SER A 215 -3.47 4.28 -26.11
CA SER A 215 -2.91 5.34 -25.27
C SER A 215 -2.19 4.77 -24.05
N GLY A 216 -0.96 5.19 -23.79
CA GLY A 216 -0.06 4.65 -22.74
C GLY A 216 -0.66 4.57 -21.32
N LEU A 217 -1.82 5.17 -21.08
CA LEU A 217 -2.59 5.23 -19.85
C LEU A 217 -2.81 3.86 -19.17
N HIS A 218 -2.19 3.64 -18.02
CA HIS A 218 -2.30 2.42 -17.20
C HIS A 218 -3.65 2.20 -16.49
N PHE A 219 -4.68 2.96 -16.86
CA PHE A 219 -5.99 2.92 -16.22
C PHE A 219 -7.10 3.27 -17.22
N THR A 220 -8.34 3.03 -16.80
CA THR A 220 -9.56 3.36 -17.57
C THR A 220 -10.39 4.35 -16.77
N ARG A 221 -11.12 5.27 -17.42
CA ARG A 221 -12.00 6.23 -16.73
C ARG A 221 -13.01 5.54 -15.81
N LYS A 222 -13.59 4.42 -16.26
CA LYS A 222 -14.47 3.57 -15.44
C LYS A 222 -13.78 3.01 -14.18
N GLY A 223 -12.50 2.61 -14.31
CA GLY A 223 -11.69 2.13 -13.19
C GLY A 223 -11.41 3.25 -12.18
N PHE A 224 -11.17 4.47 -12.66
CA PHE A 224 -11.03 5.65 -11.81
C PHE A 224 -12.32 5.97 -11.05
N GLU A 225 -13.48 5.96 -11.70
CA GLU A 225 -14.78 6.16 -11.03
C GLU A 225 -15.04 5.09 -9.97
N ALA A 226 -14.72 3.83 -10.25
CA ALA A 226 -14.83 2.75 -9.28
C ALA A 226 -13.89 2.94 -8.07
N ALA A 227 -12.65 3.40 -8.31
CA ALA A 227 -11.69 3.71 -7.25
C ALA A 227 -12.16 4.92 -6.40
N LYS A 228 -12.72 5.95 -7.02
CA LYS A 228 -13.31 7.11 -6.33
C LYS A 228 -14.48 6.69 -5.44
N GLN A 229 -15.44 5.92 -5.97
CA GLN A 229 -16.56 5.38 -5.19
C GLN A 229 -16.09 4.50 -4.02
N TYR A 230 -15.00 3.76 -4.20
CA TYR A 230 -14.40 2.97 -3.15
C TYR A 230 -13.86 3.84 -2.01
N TYR A 231 -13.15 4.93 -2.30
CA TYR A 231 -12.72 5.87 -1.27
C TYR A 231 -13.89 6.57 -0.59
N GLU A 232 -14.91 7.00 -1.33
CA GLU A 232 -16.12 7.62 -0.77
C GLU A 232 -16.84 6.67 0.21
N ARG A 233 -16.92 5.38 -0.13
CA ARG A 233 -17.43 4.36 0.79
C ARG A 233 -16.58 4.23 2.06
N LEU A 234 -15.25 4.24 1.93
CA LEU A 234 -14.35 4.18 3.09
C LEU A 234 -14.50 5.40 4.00
N VAL A 235 -14.69 6.59 3.42
CA VAL A 235 -14.96 7.83 4.18
C VAL A 235 -16.23 7.70 5.01
N ILE A 236 -17.30 7.14 4.45
CA ILE A 236 -18.58 6.93 5.16
C ILE A 236 -18.42 5.86 6.25
N GLN A 237 -17.72 4.76 5.95
CA GLN A 237 -17.55 3.64 6.89
C GLN A 237 -16.62 3.99 8.05
N TYR A 238 -15.62 4.84 7.81
CA TYR A 238 -14.60 5.17 8.79
C TYR A 238 -14.45 6.69 8.98
N PRO A 239 -15.44 7.36 9.59
CA PRO A 239 -15.34 8.78 9.92
C PRO A 239 -14.21 9.05 10.91
N PHE A 240 -13.66 10.26 10.85
CA PHE A 240 -12.68 10.73 11.82
C PHE A 240 -13.19 10.69 13.27
N ARG A 241 -12.35 10.17 14.17
CA ARG A 241 -12.62 10.10 15.61
C ARG A 241 -11.53 10.86 16.36
N LYS A 242 -11.92 11.86 17.15
CA LYS A 242 -11.00 12.68 17.97
C LYS A 242 -10.21 11.86 19.00
N THR A 243 -10.75 10.72 19.43
CA THR A 243 -10.12 9.85 20.44
C THR A 243 -8.92 9.05 19.92
N ALA A 244 -8.73 8.99 18.61
CA ALA A 244 -7.74 8.15 17.97
C ALA A 244 -7.22 8.81 16.68
N PRO A 245 -6.47 9.93 16.79
CA PRO A 245 -6.02 10.73 15.64
C PRO A 245 -5.03 9.98 14.75
N ASP A 246 -4.22 9.08 15.31
CA ASP A 246 -3.18 8.35 14.58
C ASP A 246 -3.72 7.20 13.71
N PHE A 247 -4.99 6.83 13.89
CA PHE A 247 -5.60 5.78 13.08
C PHE A 247 -6.04 6.32 11.73
N THR A 248 -5.85 5.51 10.69
CA THR A 248 -6.30 5.88 9.34
C THR A 248 -7.80 6.18 9.35
N SER A 249 -8.14 7.43 9.08
CA SER A 249 -9.47 8.02 9.14
C SER A 249 -9.87 8.61 7.79
N SER A 250 -11.07 9.19 7.73
CA SER A 250 -11.57 9.91 6.56
C SER A 250 -10.61 10.97 6.01
N LEU A 251 -9.76 11.58 6.84
CA LEU A 251 -8.75 12.56 6.42
C LEU A 251 -7.79 11.97 5.37
N HIS A 252 -7.21 10.81 5.65
CA HIS A 252 -6.26 10.17 4.74
C HIS A 252 -6.94 9.62 3.49
N PHE A 253 -8.19 9.17 3.59
CA PHE A 253 -8.94 8.72 2.41
C PHE A 253 -9.24 9.87 1.46
N TYR A 254 -9.62 11.05 1.98
CA TYR A 254 -9.82 12.23 1.15
C TYR A 254 -8.52 12.67 0.49
N GLN A 255 -7.42 12.74 1.24
CA GLN A 255 -6.11 13.12 0.69
C GLN A 255 -5.70 12.20 -0.46
N ALA A 256 -5.82 10.88 -0.27
CA ALA A 256 -5.50 9.91 -1.31
C ALA A 256 -6.47 9.93 -2.50
N MET A 257 -7.76 10.16 -2.26
CA MET A 257 -8.75 10.28 -3.34
C MET A 257 -8.46 11.50 -4.22
N PHE A 258 -8.19 12.66 -3.62
CA PHE A 258 -7.85 13.87 -4.35
C PHE A 258 -6.48 13.73 -5.04
N GLY A 259 -5.49 13.14 -4.38
CA GLY A 259 -4.19 12.83 -4.99
C GLY A 259 -4.32 11.91 -6.22
N LEU A 260 -5.16 10.87 -6.13
CA LEU A 260 -5.45 10.00 -7.27
C LEU A 260 -6.16 10.75 -8.41
N TRP A 261 -7.10 11.64 -8.09
CA TRP A 261 -7.80 12.43 -9.11
C TRP A 261 -6.83 13.37 -9.84
N VAL A 262 -5.95 14.07 -9.11
CA VAL A 262 -4.90 14.91 -9.72
C VAL A 262 -4.00 14.07 -10.62
N TYR A 263 -3.53 12.91 -10.14
CA TYR A 263 -2.70 12.00 -10.95
C TYR A 263 -3.39 11.57 -12.25
N VAL A 264 -4.67 11.16 -12.18
CA VAL A 264 -5.44 10.72 -13.36
C VAL A 264 -5.59 11.86 -14.37
N THR A 265 -5.98 13.05 -13.92
CA THR A 265 -6.17 14.21 -14.79
C THR A 265 -4.85 14.61 -15.48
N GLN A 266 -3.75 14.61 -14.73
CA GLN A 266 -2.43 14.94 -15.28
C GLN A 266 -1.95 13.89 -16.26
N GLU A 267 -2.15 12.60 -15.98
CA GLU A 267 -1.74 11.52 -16.87
C GLU A 267 -2.57 11.51 -18.17
N GLU A 268 -3.88 11.77 -18.09
CA GLU A 268 -4.75 11.95 -19.27
C GLU A 268 -4.25 13.11 -20.14
N SER A 269 -3.92 14.26 -19.54
CA SER A 269 -3.33 15.41 -20.24
C SER A 269 -1.95 15.09 -20.85
N ASN A 270 -1.08 14.40 -20.11
CA ASN A 270 0.24 13.98 -20.60
C ASN A 270 0.11 13.05 -21.81
N ALA A 271 -0.75 12.04 -21.73
CA ALA A 271 -0.95 11.09 -22.81
C ALA A 271 -1.55 11.75 -24.06
N ALA A 272 -2.50 12.67 -23.90
CA ALA A 272 -3.07 13.42 -25.01
C ALA A 272 -2.02 14.30 -25.72
N ARG A 273 -1.12 14.93 -24.95
CA ARG A 273 -0.02 15.73 -25.50
C ARG A 273 1.03 14.87 -26.21
N GLN A 274 1.35 13.71 -25.66
CA GLN A 274 2.24 12.75 -26.32
C GLN A 274 1.66 12.21 -27.63
N ASP A 275 0.34 11.98 -27.71
CA ASP A 275 -0.32 11.55 -28.94
C ASP A 275 -0.20 12.59 -30.06
N ILE A 276 -0.38 13.88 -29.74
CA ILE A 276 -0.15 14.98 -30.69
C ILE A 276 1.30 14.99 -31.17
N GLN A 277 2.26 14.86 -30.25
CA GLN A 277 3.69 14.85 -30.58
C GLN A 277 4.05 13.66 -31.48
N ASN A 278 3.58 12.46 -31.16
CA ASN A 278 3.85 11.25 -31.94
C ASN A 278 3.23 11.32 -33.35
N ARG A 279 2.04 11.93 -33.48
CA ARG A 279 1.38 12.12 -34.78
C ARG A 279 2.19 13.01 -35.72
N GLN A 280 2.97 13.94 -35.17
CA GLN A 280 3.85 14.83 -35.94
C GLN A 280 5.13 14.10 -36.40
N GLU A 281 5.75 13.28 -35.55
CA GLU A 281 6.97 12.53 -35.92
C GLU A 281 6.73 11.49 -37.02
N VAL A 282 5.50 10.95 -37.11
CA VAL A 282 5.10 9.93 -38.09
C VAL A 282 4.63 10.54 -39.42
N ALA A 283 4.44 11.86 -39.50
CA ALA A 283 4.14 12.52 -40.77
C ALA A 283 5.31 12.30 -41.75
N PRO A 284 5.08 11.65 -42.91
CA PRO A 284 6.17 11.35 -43.83
C PRO A 284 6.75 12.68 -44.33
N LYS A 285 8.05 12.88 -44.07
CA LYS A 285 8.85 13.80 -44.86
C LYS A 285 8.87 13.19 -46.26
N GLU A 286 7.98 13.63 -47.14
CA GLU A 286 8.17 13.40 -48.56
C GLU A 286 9.48 14.11 -48.91
N ASP A 287 10.51 13.33 -49.23
CA ASP A 287 11.76 13.81 -49.82
C ASP A 287 11.42 14.42 -51.20
N THR A 288 10.86 15.62 -51.22
CA THR A 288 10.79 16.45 -52.43
C THR A 288 12.11 17.20 -52.54
N ASP A 289 13.03 16.61 -53.31
CA ASP A 289 14.25 17.24 -53.83
C ASP A 289 13.92 18.41 -54.78
N ASP A 290 13.21 19.43 -54.32
CA ASP A 290 13.03 20.70 -55.06
C ASP A 290 13.49 21.88 -54.20
N ALA A 291 14.77 22.18 -54.35
CA ALA A 291 15.41 23.36 -53.83
C ALA A 291 14.83 24.62 -54.49
N ALA A 292 13.79 25.21 -53.88
CA ALA A 292 13.55 26.66 -53.75
C ALA A 292 12.05 26.99 -53.51
N SER A 293 11.50 26.67 -52.34
CA SER A 293 10.31 27.37 -51.80
C SER A 293 9.95 26.86 -50.39
N ASP A 294 10.76 27.13 -49.36
CA ASP A 294 10.49 26.48 -48.06
C ASP A 294 10.88 27.34 -46.84
N LEU A 295 10.26 28.52 -46.70
CA LEU A 295 10.41 29.35 -45.49
C LEU A 295 9.10 29.69 -44.77
N GLU A 296 7.92 29.34 -45.32
CA GLU A 296 6.62 29.72 -44.72
C GLU A 296 5.75 28.53 -44.25
N SER A 297 6.12 27.28 -44.55
CA SER A 297 5.31 26.09 -44.20
C SER A 297 5.51 25.60 -42.76
N SER A 298 6.66 25.87 -42.14
CA SER A 298 6.99 25.34 -40.81
C SER A 298 6.22 26.01 -39.67
N ASP A 299 5.88 27.29 -39.81
CA ASP A 299 5.32 28.11 -38.71
C ASP A 299 3.85 27.77 -38.42
N GLY A 300 3.06 27.53 -39.48
CA GLY A 300 1.66 27.12 -39.35
C GLY A 300 1.47 25.79 -38.60
N SER A 301 2.38 24.82 -38.81
CA SER A 301 2.32 23.53 -38.11
C SER A 301 2.63 23.63 -36.61
N SER A 302 3.53 24.54 -36.23
CA SER A 302 3.89 24.82 -34.84
C SER A 302 2.73 25.52 -34.11
N GLN A 303 2.10 26.48 -34.78
CA GLN A 303 0.97 27.22 -34.23
C GLN A 303 -0.28 26.34 -34.07
N GLU A 304 -0.59 25.48 -35.04
CA GLU A 304 -1.70 24.51 -34.94
C GLU A 304 -1.48 23.54 -33.76
N MET A 305 -0.25 23.07 -33.55
CA MET A 305 0.08 22.23 -32.39
C MET A 305 -0.12 22.98 -31.07
N GLN A 306 0.29 24.24 -30.98
CA GLN A 306 0.12 25.05 -29.76
C GLN A 306 -1.37 25.25 -29.42
N ILE A 307 -2.23 25.42 -30.44
CA ILE A 307 -3.68 25.49 -30.26
C ILE A 307 -4.22 24.16 -29.71
N LEU A 308 -3.84 23.03 -30.30
CA LEU A 308 -4.28 21.71 -29.82
C LEU A 308 -3.79 21.42 -28.39
N VAL A 309 -2.57 21.84 -28.04
CA VAL A 309 -2.05 21.72 -26.68
C VAL A 309 -2.82 22.62 -25.72
N ALA A 310 -3.13 23.86 -26.12
CA ALA A 310 -3.93 24.80 -25.34
C ALA A 310 -5.34 24.23 -25.07
N ASP A 311 -5.97 23.58 -26.05
CA ASP A 311 -7.25 22.91 -25.91
C ASP A 311 -7.20 21.77 -24.87
N ILE A 312 -6.15 20.94 -24.89
CA ILE A 312 -5.95 19.90 -23.86
C ILE A 312 -5.79 20.53 -22.48
N ARG A 313 -5.02 21.62 -22.38
CA ARG A 313 -4.84 22.35 -21.11
C ARG A 313 -6.15 22.96 -20.61
N ALA A 314 -7.03 23.41 -21.50
CA ALA A 314 -8.35 23.89 -21.14
C ALA A 314 -9.24 22.76 -20.55
N VAL A 315 -9.15 21.54 -21.09
CA VAL A 315 -9.83 20.36 -20.51
C VAL A 315 -9.24 20.02 -19.14
N GLU A 316 -7.91 20.01 -19.00
CA GLU A 316 -7.21 19.79 -17.73
C GLU A 316 -7.62 20.82 -16.67
N LEU A 317 -7.71 22.10 -17.05
CA LEU A 317 -8.17 23.21 -16.22
C LEU A 317 -9.59 22.98 -15.71
N HIS A 318 -10.49 22.55 -16.59
CA HIS A 318 -11.88 22.27 -16.21
C HIS A 318 -11.97 21.14 -15.16
N GLU A 319 -11.17 20.08 -15.32
CA GLU A 319 -11.11 19.01 -14.32
C GLU A 319 -10.45 19.48 -13.01
N ALA A 320 -9.40 20.30 -13.07
CA ALA A 320 -8.77 20.89 -11.89
C ALA A 320 -9.75 21.76 -11.08
N GLN A 321 -10.58 22.55 -11.75
CA GLN A 321 -11.65 23.33 -11.10
C GLN A 321 -12.70 22.44 -10.41
N LYS A 322 -13.07 21.29 -11.01
CA LYS A 322 -13.98 20.32 -10.37
C LYS A 322 -13.35 19.73 -9.10
N ILE A 323 -12.06 19.44 -9.13
CA ILE A 323 -11.32 18.96 -7.96
C ILE A 323 -11.36 20.02 -6.86
N ALA A 324 -11.03 21.28 -7.18
CA ALA A 324 -11.05 22.39 -6.24
C ALA A 324 -12.44 22.60 -5.61
N ALA A 325 -13.50 22.63 -6.43
CA ALA A 325 -14.87 22.77 -5.94
C ALA A 325 -15.26 21.63 -4.97
N ARG A 326 -14.89 20.39 -5.31
CA ARG A 326 -15.16 19.24 -4.44
C ARG A 326 -14.34 19.28 -3.14
N MET A 327 -13.11 19.80 -3.18
CA MET A 327 -12.32 20.02 -1.96
C MET A 327 -12.94 21.11 -1.08
N ASP A 328 -13.40 22.20 -1.69
CA ASP A 328 -14.04 23.31 -0.97
C ASP A 328 -15.31 22.84 -0.24
N GLU A 329 -16.10 21.94 -0.84
CA GLU A 329 -17.23 21.28 -0.17
C GLU A 329 -16.83 20.47 1.06
N VAL A 330 -15.69 19.78 1.02
CA VAL A 330 -15.19 18.94 2.14
C VAL A 330 -14.58 19.82 3.24
N LEU A 331 -13.91 20.92 2.86
CA LEU A 331 -13.18 21.82 3.77
C LEU A 331 -14.08 22.80 4.56
N VAL A 332 -15.40 22.72 4.44
CA VAL A 332 -16.35 23.64 5.13
C VAL A 332 -16.37 23.44 6.65
N SER A 333 -16.21 22.21 7.14
CA SER A 333 -16.41 21.89 8.56
C SER A 333 -15.26 21.09 9.19
N PRO A 334 -15.00 21.28 10.51
CA PRO A 334 -14.09 20.41 11.25
C PRO A 334 -14.59 18.96 11.19
N PRO A 335 -13.71 17.96 11.03
CA PRO A 335 -12.24 18.00 11.19
C PRO A 335 -11.44 18.35 9.92
N TYR A 336 -12.10 18.44 8.77
CA TYR A 336 -11.41 18.61 7.48
C TYR A 336 -10.80 20.00 7.33
N SER A 337 -11.51 21.03 7.80
CA SER A 337 -11.05 22.43 7.81
C SER A 337 -9.76 22.67 8.60
N ASP A 338 -9.45 21.79 9.55
CA ASP A 338 -8.30 21.95 10.46
C ASP A 338 -7.11 21.07 10.06
N SER A 339 -7.27 20.17 9.09
CA SER A 339 -6.20 19.27 8.66
C SER A 339 -5.17 20.01 7.79
N PRO A 340 -3.88 20.06 8.19
CA PRO A 340 -2.86 20.79 7.43
C PRO A 340 -2.64 20.19 6.06
N GLU A 341 -2.66 18.86 5.95
CA GLU A 341 -2.41 18.12 4.70
C GLU A 341 -3.46 18.42 3.61
N LEU A 342 -4.74 18.52 3.96
CA LEU A 342 -5.79 18.86 2.98
C LEU A 342 -5.75 20.34 2.59
N LEU A 343 -5.41 21.23 3.53
CA LEU A 343 -5.23 22.65 3.26
C LEU A 343 -4.03 22.90 2.33
N GLU A 344 -2.90 22.24 2.58
CA GLU A 344 -1.73 22.28 1.71
C GLU A 344 -2.07 21.77 0.31
N LEU A 345 -2.75 20.62 0.21
CA LEU A 345 -3.18 20.09 -1.07
C LEU A 345 -4.09 21.07 -1.82
N ARG A 346 -5.02 21.73 -1.13
CA ARG A 346 -5.92 22.73 -1.73
C ARG A 346 -5.16 23.95 -2.24
N GLY A 347 -4.15 24.41 -1.49
CA GLY A 347 -3.28 25.50 -1.90
C GLY A 347 -2.44 25.14 -3.14
N MET A 348 -1.88 23.93 -3.18
CA MET A 348 -1.16 23.42 -4.35
C MET A 348 -2.06 23.34 -5.59
N ILE A 349 -3.30 22.91 -5.44
CA ILE A 349 -4.27 22.85 -6.54
C ILE A 349 -4.63 24.25 -7.05
N SER A 350 -4.71 25.26 -6.18
CA SER A 350 -4.88 26.66 -6.63
C SER A 350 -3.70 27.13 -7.47
N LEU A 351 -2.46 26.85 -7.06
CA LEU A 351 -1.29 27.17 -7.88
C LEU A 351 -1.33 26.45 -9.23
N TRP A 352 -1.68 25.17 -9.24
CA TRP A 352 -1.83 24.39 -10.47
C TRP A 352 -2.91 24.97 -11.40
N ILE A 353 -4.07 25.37 -10.88
CA ILE A 353 -5.12 26.05 -11.66
C ILE A 353 -4.61 27.38 -12.22
N GLY A 354 -3.87 28.16 -11.41
CA GLY A 354 -3.25 29.41 -11.83
C GLY A 354 -2.30 29.25 -13.01
N ASP A 355 -1.46 28.22 -12.99
CA ASP A 355 -0.54 27.91 -14.09
C ASP A 355 -1.28 27.36 -15.32
N LEU A 356 -2.37 26.61 -15.12
CA LEU A 356 -3.22 26.13 -16.21
C LEU A 356 -3.96 27.27 -16.93
N PHE A 357 -4.38 28.33 -16.24
CA PHE A 357 -4.98 29.51 -16.90
C PHE A 357 -4.03 30.11 -17.93
N MET A 358 -2.73 30.20 -17.60
CA MET A 358 -1.72 30.70 -18.53
C MET A 358 -1.43 29.69 -19.64
N SER A 359 -1.33 28.40 -19.28
CA SER A 359 -1.00 27.32 -20.22
C SER A 359 -2.14 27.00 -21.20
N SER A 360 -3.38 27.40 -20.89
CA SER A 360 -4.54 27.26 -21.78
C SER A 360 -4.65 28.36 -22.83
N LEU A 361 -3.81 29.41 -22.74
CA LEU A 361 -3.73 30.41 -23.80
C LEU A 361 -2.86 29.86 -24.93
N ALA A 362 -3.39 29.88 -26.16
CA ALA A 362 -2.59 29.62 -27.35
C ALA A 362 -1.56 30.76 -27.48
N HIS A 363 -0.30 30.49 -27.15
CA HIS A 363 0.75 31.50 -27.12
C HIS A 363 1.23 31.81 -28.53
N ARG A 364 0.71 32.87 -29.17
CA ARG A 364 1.33 33.42 -30.39
C ARG A 364 2.62 34.12 -29.97
N VAL A 365 3.77 33.46 -30.15
CA VAL A 365 5.08 34.09 -30.01
C VAL A 365 5.21 35.08 -31.16
N GLU A 366 4.77 36.32 -30.97
CA GLU A 366 5.25 37.45 -31.75
C GLU A 366 6.31 38.16 -30.91
N ASP A 367 7.49 37.53 -30.78
CA ASP A 367 8.73 38.27 -30.56
C ASP A 367 9.13 38.91 -31.91
N THR A 368 8.32 39.86 -32.38
CA THR A 368 8.70 40.73 -33.50
C THR A 368 9.41 41.95 -32.92
N ASP A 369 10.54 41.72 -32.25
CA ASP A 369 11.56 42.75 -32.03
C ASP A 369 12.31 42.96 -33.35
N GLY A 370 11.61 43.55 -34.30
CA GLY A 370 12.08 43.76 -35.66
C GLY A 370 11.12 44.70 -36.39
N PHE A 371 11.17 45.97 -36.04
CA PHE A 371 10.55 47.05 -36.82
C PHE A 371 11.16 47.03 -38.24
N ASP A 372 10.51 46.33 -39.17
CA ASP A 372 10.56 46.70 -40.58
C ASP A 372 9.18 47.25 -40.96
N ASP A 373 9.20 48.52 -41.32
CA ASP A 373 8.07 49.43 -41.40
C ASP A 373 7.53 49.37 -42.83
N ASN A 374 6.85 48.27 -43.21
CA ASN A 374 5.99 48.18 -44.40
C ASN A 374 5.35 46.79 -44.54
N ASP A 375 4.39 46.46 -43.68
CA ASP A 375 3.38 45.51 -44.11
C ASP A 375 1.99 45.88 -43.59
N LEU A 376 1.01 45.85 -44.49
CA LEU A 376 -0.37 46.22 -44.22
C LEU A 376 -1.00 45.10 -43.39
N ILE A 377 -0.81 45.16 -42.07
CA ILE A 377 -1.46 44.26 -41.11
C ILE A 377 -2.97 44.27 -41.40
N SER A 378 -3.52 43.12 -41.80
CA SER A 378 -4.96 42.99 -42.06
C SER A 378 -5.74 43.36 -40.80
N GLY A 379 -6.87 44.07 -40.95
CA GLY A 379 -7.68 44.54 -39.82
C GLY A 379 -8.13 43.43 -38.85
N ASP A 380 -8.19 42.19 -39.32
CA ASP A 380 -8.55 41.00 -38.55
C ASP A 380 -7.41 40.55 -37.60
N ASP A 381 -6.15 40.62 -38.03
CA ASP A 381 -4.98 40.32 -37.17
C ASP A 381 -4.83 41.32 -36.02
N PHE A 382 -5.17 42.59 -36.25
CA PHE A 382 -5.16 43.63 -35.22
C PHE A 382 -6.25 43.39 -34.16
N GLN A 383 -7.46 42.97 -34.57
CA GLN A 383 -8.53 42.60 -33.64
C GLN A 383 -8.18 41.34 -32.83
N ASN A 384 -7.58 40.34 -33.46
CA ASN A 384 -7.11 39.12 -32.80
C ASN A 384 -5.99 39.43 -31.78
N SER A 385 -5.06 40.34 -32.11
CA SER A 385 -4.00 40.80 -31.20
C SER A 385 -4.56 41.53 -29.96
N ILE A 386 -5.58 42.39 -30.13
CA ILE A 386 -6.25 43.06 -29.01
C ILE A 386 -6.98 42.07 -28.12
N GLN A 387 -7.67 41.09 -28.72
CA GLN A 387 -8.40 40.06 -28.01
C GLN A 387 -7.45 39.16 -27.21
N ALA A 388 -6.34 38.71 -27.80
CA ALA A 388 -5.31 37.93 -27.13
C ALA A 388 -4.70 38.69 -25.92
N ARG A 389 -4.39 39.99 -26.08
CA ARG A 389 -3.91 40.85 -24.96
C ARG A 389 -4.95 41.03 -23.85
N ARG A 390 -6.24 40.96 -24.17
CA ARG A 390 -7.31 41.02 -23.17
C ARG A 390 -7.42 39.69 -22.44
N GLU A 391 -7.38 38.59 -23.16
CA GLU A 391 -7.42 37.23 -22.60
C GLU A 391 -6.23 36.95 -21.69
N GLN A 392 -5.02 37.39 -22.09
CA GLN A 392 -3.83 37.31 -21.25
C GLN A 392 -4.00 38.08 -19.93
N ARG A 393 -4.47 39.34 -19.99
CA ARG A 393 -4.73 40.12 -18.78
C ARG A 393 -5.75 39.46 -17.86
N LEU A 394 -6.81 38.87 -18.42
CA LEU A 394 -7.81 38.14 -17.65
C LEU A 394 -7.25 36.85 -17.04
N ALA A 395 -6.37 36.14 -17.76
CA ALA A 395 -5.69 34.95 -17.25
C ALA A 395 -4.71 35.32 -16.12
N ASP A 396 -3.96 36.42 -16.26
CA ASP A 396 -3.07 36.93 -15.23
C ASP A 396 -3.83 37.34 -13.96
N GLU A 397 -4.97 38.03 -14.11
CA GLU A 397 -5.84 38.39 -12.99
C GLU A 397 -6.37 37.14 -12.27
N LYS A 398 -6.84 36.13 -13.03
CA LYS A 398 -7.28 34.86 -12.46
C LYS A 398 -6.15 34.11 -11.77
N ARG A 399 -4.96 34.07 -12.36
CA ARG A 399 -3.77 33.46 -11.76
C ARG A 399 -3.42 34.15 -10.44
N GLN A 400 -3.40 35.48 -10.40
CA GLN A 400 -3.17 36.25 -9.17
C GLN A 400 -4.21 35.90 -8.10
N SER A 401 -5.49 35.83 -8.47
CA SER A 401 -6.56 35.45 -7.53
C SER A 401 -6.39 34.02 -6.97
N GLU A 402 -5.86 33.08 -7.77
CA GLU A 402 -5.56 31.73 -7.29
C GLU A 402 -4.29 31.68 -6.43
N VAL A 403 -3.28 32.49 -6.72
CA VAL A 403 -2.09 32.62 -5.88
C VAL A 403 -2.45 33.17 -4.50
N GLU A 404 -3.31 34.19 -4.42
CA GLU A 404 -3.81 34.73 -3.16
C GLU A 404 -4.56 33.66 -2.35
N LYS A 405 -5.47 32.91 -3.00
CA LYS A 405 -6.15 31.77 -2.35
C LYS A 405 -5.16 30.72 -1.84
N ALA A 406 -4.14 30.41 -2.63
CA ALA A 406 -3.12 29.43 -2.22
C ALA A 406 -2.36 29.90 -0.96
N GLN A 407 -1.99 31.18 -0.91
CA GLN A 407 -1.35 31.78 0.27
C GLN A 407 -2.24 31.66 1.51
N ASP A 408 -3.52 32.01 1.39
CA ASP A 408 -4.48 31.86 2.50
C ASP A 408 -4.56 30.43 3.03
N PHE A 409 -4.57 29.44 2.14
CA PHE A 409 -4.59 28.03 2.51
C PHE A 409 -3.27 27.58 3.18
N PHE A 410 -2.12 28.00 2.67
CA PHE A 410 -0.82 27.69 3.27
C PHE A 410 -0.64 28.36 4.63
N GLU A 411 -1.11 29.59 4.81
CA GLU A 411 -1.09 30.26 6.09
C GLU A 411 -1.97 29.55 7.12
N LYS A 412 -3.20 29.16 6.73
CA LYS A 412 -4.09 28.35 7.57
C LYS A 412 -3.44 27.01 7.93
N ALA A 413 -2.85 26.31 6.96
CA ALA A 413 -2.15 25.05 7.19
C ALA A 413 -1.00 25.22 8.20
N LYS A 414 -0.18 26.27 8.05
CA LYS A 414 0.93 26.59 8.95
C LYS A 414 0.45 26.93 10.36
N GLN A 415 -0.65 27.67 10.50
CA GLN A 415 -1.23 27.99 11.81
C GLN A 415 -1.73 26.72 12.52
N ARG A 416 -2.39 25.81 11.79
CA ARG A 416 -2.93 24.56 12.34
C ARG A 416 -1.85 23.51 12.62
N GLY A 417 -0.85 23.39 11.75
CA GLY A 417 0.30 22.52 11.94
C GLY A 417 1.14 22.89 13.16
N LYS A 418 1.35 24.19 13.40
CA LYS A 418 2.05 24.69 14.59
C LYS A 418 1.26 24.46 15.89
N GLY A 419 -0.06 24.63 15.86
CA GLY A 419 -0.90 24.40 17.03
C GLY A 419 -0.81 22.96 17.55
N MET A 420 -0.72 21.96 16.66
CA MET A 420 -0.59 20.56 17.05
C MET A 420 0.76 20.24 17.71
N THR A 421 1.85 20.85 17.21
CA THR A 421 3.20 20.63 17.77
C THR A 421 3.45 21.43 19.04
N SER A 422 2.95 22.67 19.13
CA SER A 422 3.10 23.51 20.32
C SER A 422 2.23 23.05 21.49
N THR A 423 1.03 22.52 21.23
CA THR A 423 0.17 21.94 22.30
C THR A 423 0.83 20.71 22.93
N LEU A 424 1.70 20.02 22.18
CA LEU A 424 2.46 18.86 22.67
C LEU A 424 3.69 19.28 23.49
N GLU A 425 4.29 20.42 23.18
CA GLU A 425 5.37 21.03 23.97
C GLU A 425 4.86 21.61 25.30
N ASP A 426 3.68 22.25 25.32
CA ASP A 426 3.03 22.80 26.52
C ASP A 426 2.49 21.75 27.51
N LEU A 427 2.46 20.46 27.11
CA LEU A 427 2.10 19.35 28.00
C LEU A 427 3.30 18.77 28.75
N HIS A 428 4.52 19.22 28.48
CA HIS A 428 5.62 19.06 29.43
C HIS A 428 5.44 20.08 30.55
N ILE A 429 4.57 19.75 31.51
CA ILE A 429 4.60 20.35 32.84
C ILE A 429 6.00 20.11 33.38
N ASP A 430 6.74 21.19 33.62
CA ASP A 430 8.05 21.16 34.27
C ASP A 430 7.95 20.44 35.63
N ASP A 431 8.35 19.17 35.69
CA ASP A 431 8.53 18.39 36.92
C ASP A 431 9.74 18.86 37.76
N ASN A 432 10.25 20.07 37.52
CA ASN A 432 11.42 20.66 38.18
C ASN A 432 11.05 21.85 39.09
N ALA A 433 9.90 21.80 39.77
CA ALA A 433 9.56 22.74 40.83
C ALA A 433 9.29 22.01 42.16
N SER A 434 10.31 21.34 42.69
CA SER A 434 10.54 21.23 44.15
C SER A 434 11.74 20.33 44.42
N LEU A 435 12.92 20.93 44.52
CA LEU A 435 14.03 20.45 45.35
C LEU A 435 15.09 21.55 45.32
N ASP A 436 14.86 22.62 46.06
CA ASP A 436 15.93 23.49 46.52
C ASP A 436 15.49 24.20 47.81
N GLY A 437 16.28 23.96 48.88
CA GLY A 437 16.54 24.91 49.97
C GLY A 437 15.49 25.06 51.06
#